data_AF-A0A8T3TX36-F1
#
_entry.id   AF-A0A8T3TX36-F1
#
_cell.length_a   1.000
_cell.length_b   1.000
_cell.length_c   1.000
_cell.angle_alpha   90.00
_cell.angle_beta   90.00
_cell.angle_gamma   90.00
#
_symmetry.space_group_name_H-M   'P 1'
#
loop_
_entity.id
_entity.type
_entity.pdbx_description
1 polymer ?
#
loop_
_entity_poly.entity_id
_entity_poly.type
_entity_poly.pdbx_seq_one_letter_code
_entity_poly.pdbx_strand_id
1 'polypeptide(L)'
;MIDNVRDDLAERADTARSEFGDLLWLIRAAVFGTVAGAVYTELRKSPENRTWHGKLLGFVPYDFRLPSIEQLRSAYWNAASPKLFTDKPLGVGWSVNIPTVLRRLGLHTSFTKGR
;
A
#
# COMPACT_ATOMS: atom_id res chain seq x y z
N MET A 1 -9.52 -29.52 -36.33
CA MET A 1 -10.48 -29.10 -35.27
C MET A 1 -9.78 -28.81 -33.94
N ILE A 2 -8.61 -29.40 -33.65
CA ILE A 2 -7.83 -29.14 -32.42
C ILE A 2 -7.04 -27.82 -32.49
N ASP A 3 -6.65 -27.37 -33.69
CA ASP A 3 -5.85 -26.15 -33.89
C ASP A 3 -6.61 -24.88 -33.50
N ASN A 4 -7.91 -24.81 -33.81
CA ASN A 4 -8.78 -23.67 -33.48
C ASN A 4 -8.93 -23.43 -31.96
N VAL A 5 -8.82 -24.48 -31.15
CA VAL A 5 -8.86 -24.37 -29.68
C VAL A 5 -7.54 -23.81 -29.15
N ARG A 6 -6.41 -24.19 -29.76
CA ARG A 6 -5.09 -23.69 -29.38
C ARG A 6 -4.95 -22.20 -29.69
N ASP A 7 -5.49 -21.75 -30.82
CA ASP A 7 -5.40 -20.36 -31.26
C ASP A 7 -6.27 -19.43 -30.38
N ASP A 8 -7.51 -19.82 -30.05
CA ASP A 8 -8.38 -19.07 -29.11
C ASP A 8 -7.76 -18.97 -27.71
N LEU A 9 -7.11 -20.03 -27.22
CA LEU A 9 -6.41 -19.99 -25.94
C LEU A 9 -5.18 -19.08 -25.96
N ALA A 10 -4.45 -19.02 -27.08
CA ALA A 10 -3.30 -18.14 -27.25
C ALA A 10 -3.73 -16.67 -27.31
N GLU A 11 -4.78 -16.35 -28.07
CA GLU A 11 -5.33 -15.00 -28.19
C GLU A 11 -5.83 -14.47 -26.83
N ARG A 12 -6.59 -15.29 -26.09
CA ARG A 12 -7.05 -14.92 -24.73
C ARG A 12 -5.91 -14.73 -23.74
N ALA A 13 -4.86 -15.54 -23.83
CA ALA A 13 -3.70 -15.40 -22.96
C ALA A 13 -2.93 -14.11 -23.23
N ASP A 14 -2.85 -13.67 -24.50
CA ASP A 14 -2.21 -12.42 -24.86
C ASP A 14 -3.06 -11.20 -24.46
N THR A 15 -4.39 -11.25 -24.62
CA THR A 15 -5.28 -10.20 -24.10
C THR A 15 -5.19 -10.09 -22.57
N ALA A 16 -5.24 -11.21 -21.85
CA ALA A 16 -5.12 -11.20 -20.39
C ALA A 16 -3.76 -10.64 -19.92
N ARG A 17 -2.68 -10.94 -20.67
CA ARG A 17 -1.34 -10.41 -20.38
C ARG A 17 -1.25 -8.90 -20.63
N SER A 18 -1.88 -8.38 -21.69
CA SER A 18 -1.92 -6.94 -21.96
C SER A 18 -2.77 -6.19 -20.94
N GLU A 19 -3.96 -6.69 -20.62
CA GLU A 19 -4.84 -6.07 -19.62
C GLU A 19 -4.19 -6.01 -18.23
N PHE A 20 -3.46 -7.07 -17.84
CA PHE A 20 -2.70 -7.05 -16.59
C PHE A 20 -1.56 -6.02 -16.63
N GLY A 21 -0.90 -5.86 -17.78
CA GLY A 21 0.11 -4.83 -18.01
C GLY A 21 -0.46 -3.42 -17.84
N ASP A 22 -1.61 -3.15 -18.47
CA ASP A 22 -2.29 -1.86 -18.40
C ASP A 22 -2.76 -1.54 -16.98
N LEU A 23 -3.32 -2.52 -16.27
CA LEU A 23 -3.68 -2.37 -14.86
C LEU A 23 -2.47 -2.04 -13.99
N LEU A 24 -1.35 -2.76 -14.16
CA LEU A 24 -0.12 -2.47 -13.42
C LEU A 24 0.44 -1.08 -13.75
N TRP A 25 0.31 -0.65 -15.00
CA TRP A 25 0.69 0.70 -15.41
C TRP A 25 -0.17 1.76 -14.72
N LEU A 26 -1.50 1.58 -14.69
CA LEU A 26 -2.42 2.46 -13.98
C LEU A 26 -2.13 2.52 -12.47
N ILE A 27 -1.88 1.37 -11.85
CA ILE A 27 -1.52 1.31 -10.42
C ILE A 27 -0.22 2.08 -10.17
N ARG A 28 0.81 1.88 -11.00
CA ARG A 28 2.07 2.63 -10.88
C ARG A 28 1.86 4.12 -11.05
N ALA A 29 1.10 4.53 -12.07
CA ALA A 29 0.79 5.94 -12.31
C ALA A 29 0.07 6.56 -11.11
N ALA A 30 -0.89 5.85 -10.51
CA ALA A 30 -1.59 6.30 -9.31
C ALA A 30 -0.64 6.42 -8.10
N VAL A 31 0.27 5.46 -7.89
CA VAL A 31 1.27 5.53 -6.83
C VAL A 31 2.16 6.76 -7.00
N PHE A 32 2.73 6.97 -8.19
CA PHE A 32 3.56 8.16 -8.45
C PHE A 32 2.77 9.47 -8.32
N GLY A 33 1.52 9.49 -8.80
CA GLY A 33 0.63 10.64 -8.68
C GLY A 33 0.35 11.02 -7.23
N THR A 34 0.11 10.04 -6.34
CA THR A 34 -0.13 10.33 -4.91
C THR A 34 1.14 10.86 -4.22
N VAL A 35 2.31 10.32 -4.54
CA VAL A 35 3.60 10.83 -4.02
C VAL A 35 3.84 12.26 -4.49
N ALA A 36 3.73 12.51 -5.79
CA ALA A 36 3.92 13.85 -6.37
C ALA A 36 2.91 14.85 -5.78
N GLY A 37 1.64 14.46 -5.64
CA GLY A 37 0.59 15.30 -5.05
C GLY A 37 0.84 15.65 -3.58
N ALA A 38 1.31 14.69 -2.78
CA ALA A 38 1.67 14.94 -1.38
C ALA A 38 2.86 15.92 -1.27
N VAL A 39 3.91 15.71 -2.07
CA VAL A 39 5.07 16.62 -2.12
C VAL A 39 4.64 18.02 -2.59
N TYR A 40 3.83 18.12 -3.65
CA TYR A 40 3.29 19.38 -4.14
C TYR A 40 2.49 20.13 -3.08
N THR A 41 1.65 19.41 -2.32
CA THR A 41 0.86 19.99 -1.22
C THR A 41 1.74 20.62 -0.15
N GLU A 42 2.85 19.97 0.23
CA GLU A 42 3.81 20.54 1.19
C GLU A 42 4.60 21.72 0.59
N LEU A 43 5.04 21.62 -0.66
CA LEU A 43 5.81 22.69 -1.30
C LEU A 43 5.01 23.99 -1.48
N ARG A 44 3.68 23.90 -1.62
CA ARG A 44 2.77 25.06 -1.65
C ARG A 44 2.67 25.80 -0.32
N LYS A 45 3.02 25.18 0.81
CA LYS A 45 3.09 25.83 2.11
C LYS A 45 4.37 26.65 2.20
N SER A 46 4.34 27.75 2.96
CA SER A 46 5.57 28.48 3.30
C SER A 46 6.52 27.56 4.07
N PRO A 47 7.85 27.76 3.98
CA PRO A 47 8.83 26.86 4.58
C PRO A 47 8.57 26.57 6.06
N GLU A 48 8.20 27.58 6.86
CA GLU A 48 7.87 27.41 8.28
C GLU A 48 6.57 26.61 8.56
N ASN A 49 5.67 26.50 7.58
CA ASN A 49 4.40 25.77 7.71
C ASN A 49 4.45 24.34 7.14
N ARG A 50 5.60 23.89 6.61
CA ARG A 50 5.76 22.55 6.05
C ARG A 50 5.86 21.52 7.17
N THR A 51 4.93 20.59 7.20
CA THR A 51 4.89 19.53 8.21
C THR A 51 5.48 18.23 7.68
N TRP A 52 5.50 18.04 6.36
CA TRP A 52 5.93 16.80 5.71
C TRP A 52 5.15 15.55 6.15
N HIS A 53 3.99 15.74 6.77
CA HIS A 53 3.06 14.71 7.17
C HIS A 53 1.62 15.23 7.05
N GLY A 54 0.68 14.36 6.71
CA GLY A 54 -0.72 14.74 6.53
C GLY A 54 -1.56 13.71 5.80
N LYS A 55 -2.65 14.15 5.19
CA LYS A 55 -3.52 13.33 4.33
C LYS A 55 -3.79 14.04 3.01
N LEU A 56 -3.41 13.41 1.90
CA LEU A 56 -3.73 13.88 0.56
C LEU A 56 -5.23 13.69 0.32
N LEU A 57 -5.91 14.76 -0.09
CA LEU A 57 -7.36 14.83 -0.28
C LEU A 57 -8.17 14.35 0.95
N GLY A 58 -7.60 14.45 2.16
CA GLY A 58 -8.23 14.00 3.40
C GLY A 58 -8.31 12.47 3.59
N PHE A 59 -7.84 11.67 2.62
CA PHE A 59 -7.98 10.22 2.64
C PHE A 59 -6.64 9.49 2.69
N VAL A 60 -5.72 9.76 1.76
CA VAL A 60 -4.46 9.00 1.63
C VAL A 60 -3.42 9.58 2.60
N PRO A 61 -3.05 8.88 3.68
CA PRO A 61 -2.08 9.43 4.63
C PRO A 61 -0.68 9.47 4.01
N TYR A 62 0.14 10.42 4.43
CA TYR A 62 1.55 10.47 4.09
C TYR A 62 2.37 10.98 5.28
N ASP A 63 3.58 10.45 5.41
CA ASP A 63 4.59 10.93 6.36
C ASP A 63 5.97 10.75 5.73
N PHE A 64 6.70 11.85 5.50
CA PHE A 64 8.05 11.84 4.93
C PHE A 64 9.14 12.03 5.99
N ARG A 65 8.76 12.02 7.28
CA ARG A 65 9.72 12.08 8.38
C ARG A 65 10.30 10.71 8.65
N LEU A 66 11.52 10.66 9.18
CA LEU A 66 12.14 9.41 9.60
C LEU A 66 11.36 8.82 10.79
N PRO A 67 10.80 7.61 10.67
CA PRO A 67 10.07 6.99 11.75
C PRO A 67 11.02 6.37 12.78
N SER A 68 10.52 6.20 14.00
CA SER A 68 11.19 5.38 15.00
C SER A 68 10.99 3.88 14.72
N ILE A 69 11.87 3.05 15.27
CA ILE A 69 11.73 1.58 15.21
C ILE A 69 10.40 1.14 15.83
N GLU A 70 9.96 1.81 16.89
CA GLU A 70 8.70 1.49 17.56
C GLU A 70 7.49 1.85 16.70
N GLN A 71 7.54 2.95 15.93
CA GLN A 71 6.50 3.29 14.96
C GLN A 71 6.42 2.26 13.83
N LEU A 72 7.57 1.80 13.31
CA LEU A 72 7.61 0.73 12.31
C LEU A 72 7.00 -0.57 12.88
N ARG A 73 7.41 -0.97 14.08
CA ARG A 73 6.86 -2.15 14.75
C ARG A 73 5.35 -2.02 14.97
N SER A 74 4.88 -0.89 15.47
CA SER A 74 3.45 -0.67 15.71
C SER A 74 2.61 -0.65 14.43
N ALA A 75 3.15 -0.12 13.33
CA ALA A 75 2.47 -0.08 12.04
C ALA A 75 2.35 -1.48 11.38
N TYR A 76 3.42 -2.28 11.41
CA TYR A 76 3.45 -3.56 10.69
C TYR A 76 3.19 -4.79 11.58
N TRP A 77 3.45 -4.69 12.89
CA TRP A 77 3.46 -5.80 13.82
C TRP A 77 2.79 -5.46 15.17
N ASN A 78 1.53 -5.03 15.11
CA ASN A 78 0.73 -4.79 16.32
C ASN A 78 -0.29 -5.91 16.51
N ALA A 79 0.12 -6.95 17.25
CA ALA A 79 -0.71 -8.11 17.50
C ALA A 79 -1.97 -7.78 18.33
N ALA A 80 -1.93 -6.76 19.18
CA ALA A 80 -3.06 -6.35 20.01
C ALA A 80 -4.12 -5.55 19.24
N SER A 81 -3.73 -4.88 18.15
CA SER A 81 -4.64 -4.08 17.34
C SER A 81 -5.54 -4.98 16.46
N PRO A 82 -6.87 -4.71 16.39
CA PRO A 82 -7.77 -5.36 15.45
C PRO A 82 -7.73 -4.73 14.04
N LYS A 83 -7.03 -3.60 13.88
CA LYS A 83 -6.95 -2.85 12.61
C LYS A 83 -6.04 -3.57 11.62
N LEU A 84 -6.56 -3.78 10.41
CA LEU A 84 -5.80 -4.35 9.30
C LEU A 84 -4.87 -3.32 8.66
N PHE A 85 -5.37 -2.10 8.48
CA PHE A 85 -4.64 -0.98 7.91
C PHE A 85 -4.36 0.07 8.97
N THR A 86 -3.14 0.57 8.96
CA THR A 86 -2.67 1.69 9.79
C THR A 86 -2.01 2.72 8.90
N ASP A 87 -1.86 3.96 9.36
CA ASP A 87 -1.14 4.98 8.60
C ASP A 87 0.31 4.52 8.38
N LYS A 88 0.86 4.76 7.19
CA LYS A 88 2.22 4.33 6.89
C LYS A 88 3.21 5.26 7.62
N PRO A 89 4.14 4.71 8.41
CA PRO A 89 5.08 5.52 9.19
C PRO A 89 6.13 6.22 8.32
N LEU A 90 6.31 5.78 7.07
CA LEU A 90 7.16 6.44 6.08
C LEU A 90 6.64 6.23 4.66
N GLY A 91 6.46 7.33 3.93
CA GLY A 91 5.93 7.38 2.57
C GLY A 91 4.45 7.75 2.51
N VAL A 92 3.76 7.26 1.47
CA VAL A 92 2.36 7.55 1.19
C VAL A 92 1.53 6.27 1.25
N GLY A 93 0.30 6.36 1.75
CA GLY A 93 -0.67 5.28 1.86
C GLY A 93 -0.67 4.60 3.23
N TRP A 94 -1.20 3.37 3.25
CA TRP A 94 -1.39 2.59 4.47
C TRP A 94 -0.34 1.50 4.62
N SER A 95 -0.01 1.19 5.88
CA SER A 95 0.70 -0.01 6.28
C SER A 95 -0.28 -1.15 6.56
N VAL A 96 0.20 -2.38 6.48
CA VAL A 96 -0.59 -3.59 6.74
C VAL A 96 -0.08 -4.25 8.01
N ASN A 97 -1.00 -4.49 8.95
CA ASN A 97 -0.72 -5.17 10.21
C ASN A 97 -0.69 -6.68 9.99
N ILE A 98 0.51 -7.26 9.92
CA ILE A 98 0.76 -8.66 9.54
C ILE A 98 0.07 -9.65 10.50
N PRO A 99 0.19 -9.54 11.83
CA PRO A 99 -0.55 -10.39 12.77
C PRO A 99 -2.06 -10.42 12.51
N THR A 100 -2.66 -9.29 12.15
CA THR A 100 -4.09 -9.20 11.85
C THR A 100 -4.45 -9.90 10.53
N VAL A 101 -3.63 -9.75 9.49
CA VAL A 101 -3.79 -10.50 8.24
C VAL A 101 -3.78 -12.00 8.52
N LEU A 102 -2.78 -12.49 9.22
CA LEU A 102 -2.59 -13.92 9.48
C LEU A 102 -3.77 -14.51 10.26
N ARG A 103 -4.24 -13.81 11.30
CA ARG A 103 -5.46 -14.22 12.03
C ARG A 103 -6.69 -14.28 11.14
N ARG A 104 -6.90 -13.29 10.26
CA ARG A 104 -8.05 -13.26 9.34
C ARG A 104 -8.00 -14.38 8.30
N LEU A 105 -6.81 -14.86 7.98
CA LEU A 105 -6.59 -16.02 7.10
C LEU A 105 -6.72 -17.37 7.84
N GLY A 106 -7.08 -17.39 9.12
CA GLY A 106 -7.22 -18.62 9.91
C GLY A 106 -5.89 -19.23 10.35
N LEU A 107 -4.77 -18.52 10.15
CA LEU A 107 -3.46 -18.94 10.64
C LEU A 107 -3.37 -18.56 12.13
N HIS A 108 -3.79 -19.49 13.00
CA HIS A 108 -3.67 -19.35 14.44
C HIS A 108 -2.21 -19.41 14.88
N THR A 109 -1.51 -18.28 14.79
CA THR A 109 -0.18 -18.12 15.39
C THR A 109 -0.36 -17.48 16.76
N SER A 110 0.12 -18.15 17.81
CA SER A 110 0.15 -17.61 19.17
C SER A 110 1.16 -16.46 19.24
N PHE A 111 0.78 -15.25 18.83
CA PHE A 111 1.61 -14.04 18.91
C PHE A 111 1.74 -13.48 20.35
N THR A 112 1.45 -14.31 21.35
CA THR A 112 1.59 -14.00 22.77
C THR A 112 3.00 -14.33 23.26
N LYS A 113 3.93 -13.37 23.18
CA LYS A 113 4.89 -13.09 24.26
C LYS A 113 5.64 -11.78 24.01
N GLY A 114 5.43 -10.82 24.90
CA GLY A 114 6.16 -9.56 24.99
C GLY A 114 5.47 -8.71 26.04
N ARG A 115 5.86 -8.95 27.29
CA ARG A 115 5.39 -8.29 28.50
C ARG A 115 5.88 -6.84 28.53
#